data_AF-A0A973UBS8-F1
#
_entry.id   AF-A0A973UBS8-F1
#
_cell.length_a   1.000
_cell.length_b   1.000
_cell.length_c   1.000
_cell.angle_alpha   90.00
_cell.angle_beta   90.00
_cell.angle_gamma   90.00
#
_symmetry.space_group_name_H-M   'P 1'
#
loop_
_entity.id
_entity.type
_entity.pdbx_description
1 polymer ?
#
loop_
_entity_poly.entity_id
_entity_poly.type
_entity_poly.pdbx_seq_one_letter_code
_entity_poly.pdbx_strand_id
1 'polypeptide(L)'
;MGRRALFVTGAAAALTLGSVTFAQGADDTQDAETRTVRGTLPPGSPDFVYLPVEVPSGVREIKVSYTYEKPSVPAGTPGNALDIGIFDQHGTELGGRG
;
A
#
# COMPACT_ATOMS: atom_id res chain seq x y z
N MET A 1 6.41 43.52 -3.56
CA MET A 1 5.69 42.55 -2.71
C MET A 1 5.84 41.15 -3.29
N GLY A 2 6.90 40.43 -2.89
CA GLY A 2 7.26 39.13 -3.45
C GLY A 2 6.56 38.00 -2.72
N ARG A 3 5.68 37.26 -3.40
CA ARG A 3 5.12 36.00 -2.91
C ARG A 3 6.03 34.86 -3.32
N ARG A 4 6.97 34.48 -2.44
CA ARG A 4 7.72 33.23 -2.58
C ARG A 4 6.75 32.07 -2.33
N ALA A 5 6.34 31.40 -3.40
CA ALA A 5 5.69 30.10 -3.30
C ALA A 5 6.77 29.06 -2.93
N LEU A 6 6.63 28.47 -1.76
CA LEU A 6 7.47 27.37 -1.31
C LEU A 6 6.86 26.08 -1.87
N PHE A 7 7.46 25.52 -2.92
CA PHE A 7 7.14 24.15 -3.32
C PHE A 7 7.80 23.22 -2.31
N VAL A 8 7.01 22.72 -1.36
CA VAL A 8 7.41 21.60 -0.51
C VAL A 8 7.31 20.35 -1.37
N THR A 9 8.42 19.97 -2.00
CA THR A 9 8.60 18.61 -2.49
C THR A 9 8.75 17.73 -1.26
N GLY A 10 7.63 17.15 -0.80
CA GLY A 10 7.66 16.12 0.21
C GLY A 10 8.43 14.93 -0.32
N ALA A 11 9.61 14.66 0.23
CA ALA A 11 10.25 13.38 0.04
C ALA A 11 9.31 12.32 0.64
N ALA A 12 8.69 11.50 -0.20
CA ALA A 12 7.96 10.34 0.25
C ALA A 12 8.98 9.41 0.93
N ALA A 13 9.10 9.50 2.24
CA ALA A 13 9.73 8.45 3.01
C ALA A 13 8.85 7.21 2.81
N ALA A 14 9.26 6.35 1.89
CA ALA A 14 8.68 5.03 1.76
C ALA A 14 8.92 4.34 3.11
N LEU A 15 7.88 4.28 3.93
CA LEU A 15 7.81 3.33 5.05
C LEU A 15 7.79 1.95 4.39
N THR A 16 8.97 1.43 4.05
CA THR A 16 9.10 0.12 3.44
C THR A 16 8.79 -0.90 4.53
N LEU A 17 7.53 -1.31 4.61
CA LEU A 17 7.16 -2.57 5.25
C LEU A 17 8.03 -3.67 4.62
N GLY A 18 8.55 -4.58 5.45
CA GLY A 18 9.32 -5.72 4.96
C GLY A 18 8.54 -6.45 3.86
N SER A 19 9.22 -6.85 2.79
CA SER A 19 8.61 -7.50 1.64
C SER A 19 7.86 -8.76 2.04
N VAL A 20 6.66 -8.93 1.47
CA VAL A 20 5.90 -10.18 1.61
C VAL A 20 6.33 -11.08 0.46
N THR A 21 6.99 -12.18 0.81
CA THR A 21 7.39 -13.23 -0.14
C THR A 21 6.52 -14.47 0.05
N PHE A 22 6.09 -15.05 -1.07
CA PHE A 22 5.41 -16.35 -1.11
C PHE A 22 6.41 -17.40 -1.61
N ALA A 23 6.49 -18.54 -0.92
CA ALA A 23 7.60 -19.49 -1.13
C ALA A 23 7.25 -20.61 -2.13
N GLN A 24 6.00 -20.72 -2.56
CA GLN A 24 5.54 -21.79 -3.45
C GLN A 24 4.81 -21.22 -4.67
N GLY A 25 5.37 -21.51 -5.85
CA GLY A 25 4.69 -21.30 -7.13
C GLY A 25 4.01 -22.60 -7.56
N ALA A 26 2.68 -22.58 -7.58
CA ALA A 26 1.72 -23.33 -8.42
C ALA A 26 1.96 -24.79 -8.86
N ASP A 27 2.95 -25.53 -8.34
CA ASP A 27 3.15 -26.95 -8.65
C ASP A 27 2.26 -27.89 -7.79
N ASP A 28 1.56 -27.35 -6.80
CA ASP A 28 0.51 -28.07 -6.08
C ASP A 28 -0.78 -27.24 -6.11
N THR A 29 -1.77 -27.68 -6.87
CA THR A 29 -3.11 -27.08 -6.97
C THR A 29 -3.89 -27.07 -5.64
N GLN A 30 -3.29 -27.49 -4.52
CA GLN A 30 -3.98 -27.77 -3.27
C GLN A 30 -3.74 -26.74 -2.15
N ASP A 31 -2.69 -25.92 -2.18
CA ASP A 31 -2.37 -25.04 -1.03
C ASP A 31 -2.34 -23.55 -1.40
N ALA A 32 -3.45 -22.85 -1.12
CA ALA A 32 -3.48 -21.39 -1.13
C ALA A 32 -2.65 -20.83 0.04
N GLU A 33 -1.54 -20.15 -0.26
CA GLU A 33 -0.70 -19.52 0.78
C GLU A 33 -1.32 -18.18 1.23
N THR A 34 -1.47 -17.99 2.54
CA THR A 34 -1.94 -16.73 3.13
C THR A 34 -0.85 -16.10 4.00
N ARG A 35 -0.59 -14.81 3.79
CA ARG A 35 0.34 -14.01 4.61
C ARG A 35 -0.40 -12.79 5.17
N THR A 36 -0.18 -12.50 6.44
CA THR A 36 -0.79 -11.35 7.14
C THR A 36 0.28 -10.38 7.59
N VAL A 37 0.16 -9.12 7.19
CA VAL A 37 1.01 -8.01 7.64
C VAL A 37 0.21 -7.12 8.58
N ARG A 38 0.84 -6.62 9.63
CA ARG A 38 0.24 -5.69 10.60
C ARG A 38 1.17 -4.50 10.81
N GLY A 39 0.58 -3.33 11.03
CA GLY A 39 1.31 -2.10 11.29
C GLY A 39 0.38 -0.94 11.62
N THR A 40 0.97 0.22 11.84
CA THR A 40 0.26 1.47 12.14
C THR A 40 0.74 2.55 11.20
N LEU A 41 -0.20 3.25 10.57
CA LEU A 41 0.06 4.48 9.83
C LEU A 41 -0.20 5.66 10.77
N PRO A 42 0.83 6.34 11.30
CA PRO A 42 0.63 7.49 12.19
C PRO A 42 -0.01 8.67 11.45
N PRO A 43 -0.63 9.62 12.16
CA PRO A 43 -1.08 10.89 11.57
C PRO A 43 0.04 11.58 10.80
N GLY A 44 -0.26 12.05 9.58
CA GLY A 44 0.74 12.64 8.68
C GLY A 44 1.54 11.62 7.85
N SER A 45 1.15 10.33 7.87
CA SER A 45 1.66 9.35 6.90
C SER A 45 1.38 9.82 5.45
N PRO A 46 2.19 9.37 4.48
CA PRO A 46 1.93 9.66 3.07
C PRO A 46 0.55 9.19 2.62
N ASP A 47 0.01 9.82 1.57
CA ASP A 47 -1.31 9.48 1.00
C ASP A 47 -1.37 8.04 0.48
N PHE A 48 -0.23 7.47 0.08
CA PHE A 48 -0.08 6.08 -0.30
C PHE A 48 1.19 5.47 0.32
N VAL A 49 1.08 4.23 0.77
CA VAL A 49 2.21 3.41 1.22
C VAL A 49 2.31 2.20 0.32
N TYR A 50 3.50 1.98 -0.24
CA TYR A 50 3.76 0.83 -1.09
C TYR A 50 4.04 -0.41 -0.24
N LEU A 51 3.28 -1.49 -0.48
CA LEU A 51 3.50 -2.79 0.13
C LEU A 51 4.09 -3.73 -0.92
N PRO A 52 5.42 -3.98 -0.90
CA PRO A 52 6.04 -4.87 -1.87
C PRO A 52 5.59 -6.32 -1.67
N VAL A 53 4.99 -6.88 -2.72
CA VAL A 53 4.59 -8.28 -2.81
C VAL A 53 5.34 -8.92 -3.97
N GLU A 54 6.10 -9.99 -3.70
CA GLU A 54 6.71 -10.81 -4.74
C GLU A 54 5.76 -11.95 -5.11
N VAL A 55 5.30 -11.97 -6.36
CA VAL A 55 4.37 -12.98 -6.88
C VAL A 55 5.16 -14.04 -7.64
N PRO A 56 5.22 -15.29 -7.16
CA PRO A 56 5.93 -16.37 -7.84
C PRO A 56 5.40 -16.65 -9.24
N SER A 57 6.26 -17.14 -10.13
CA SER A 57 5.87 -17.58 -11.47
C SER A 57 4.77 -18.65 -11.39
N GLY A 58 3.75 -18.53 -12.24
CA GLY A 58 2.65 -19.51 -12.32
C GLY A 58 1.43 -19.19 -11.44
N VAL A 59 1.52 -18.21 -10.54
CA VAL A 59 0.37 -17.69 -9.79
C VAL A 59 -0.59 -16.97 -10.75
N ARG A 60 -1.88 -17.31 -10.66
CA ARG A 60 -2.94 -16.78 -11.54
C ARG A 60 -3.96 -15.90 -10.81
N GLU A 61 -3.96 -15.93 -9.49
CA GLU A 61 -4.93 -15.23 -8.66
C GLU A 61 -4.24 -14.71 -7.39
N ILE A 62 -4.59 -13.49 -6.99
CA ILE A 62 -4.19 -12.89 -5.72
C ILE A 62 -5.47 -12.44 -5.01
N LYS A 63 -5.67 -12.88 -3.77
CA LYS A 63 -6.77 -12.42 -2.92
C LYS A 63 -6.22 -11.48 -1.87
N VAL A 64 -6.77 -10.28 -1.80
CA VAL A 64 -6.41 -9.28 -0.80
C VAL A 64 -7.61 -8.97 0.06
N SER A 65 -7.40 -9.01 1.37
CA SER A 65 -8.36 -8.57 2.37
C SER A 65 -7.63 -7.72 3.38
N TYR A 66 -8.26 -6.64 3.83
CA TYR A 66 -7.70 -5.77 4.85
C TYR A 66 -8.75 -5.45 5.91
N THR A 67 -8.26 -5.16 7.11
CA THR A 67 -9.04 -4.54 8.17
C THR A 67 -8.21 -3.41 8.76
N TYR A 68 -8.88 -2.35 9.19
CA TYR A 68 -8.22 -1.24 9.85
C TYR A 68 -9.11 -0.67 10.95
N GLU A 69 -8.47 -0.10 11.94
CA GLU A 69 -9.13 0.73 12.93
C GLU A 69 -9.17 2.17 12.40
N LYS A 70 -10.37 2.74 12.34
CA LYS A 70 -10.55 4.15 11.97
C LYS A 70 -10.54 5.02 13.24
N PRO A 71 -9.52 5.86 13.46
CA PRO A 71 -9.49 6.71 14.64
C PRO A 71 -10.62 7.74 14.63
N SER A 72 -11.17 8.03 15.80
CA SER A 72 -12.11 9.12 16.01
C SER A 72 -11.45 10.47 15.70
N VAL A 73 -12.14 11.34 14.98
CA VAL A 73 -11.67 12.71 14.70
C VAL A 73 -12.65 13.74 15.26
N PRO A 74 -12.19 14.96 15.64
CA PRO A 74 -13.06 16.04 16.08
C PRO A 74 -14.16 16.38 15.06
N ALA A 75 -15.27 16.94 15.54
CA ALA A 75 -16.36 17.36 14.66
C ALA A 75 -15.88 18.40 13.62
N GLY A 76 -16.24 18.19 12.37
CA GLY A 76 -15.80 19.02 11.24
C GLY A 76 -14.46 18.64 10.65
N THR A 77 -13.69 17.72 11.27
CA THR A 77 -12.47 17.17 10.68
C THR A 77 -12.80 15.97 9.80
N PRO A 78 -12.36 15.94 8.53
CA PRO A 78 -12.45 14.75 7.70
C PRO A 78 -11.69 13.58 8.35
N GLY A 79 -12.36 12.43 8.48
CA GLY A 79 -11.69 11.20 8.96
C GLY A 79 -10.86 10.56 7.85
N ASN A 80 -9.98 9.63 8.23
CA ASN A 80 -9.25 8.82 7.25
C ASN A 80 -10.17 7.79 6.57
N ALA A 81 -9.93 7.53 5.29
CA ALA A 81 -10.47 6.39 4.56
C ALA A 81 -9.27 5.60 4.06
N LEU A 82 -9.08 4.38 4.59
CA LEU A 82 -8.03 3.50 4.13
C LEU A 82 -8.61 2.57 3.06
N ASP A 83 -7.96 2.52 1.91
CA ASP A 83 -8.26 1.58 0.83
C ASP A 83 -6.98 0.89 0.35
N ILE A 84 -7.12 -0.21 -0.39
CA ILE A 84 -5.99 -0.97 -0.94
C ILE A 84 -6.12 -1.08 -2.46
N GLY A 85 -5.09 -0.62 -3.17
CA GLY A 85 -4.94 -0.80 -4.61
C GLY A 85 -3.92 -1.88 -4.93
N ILE A 86 -4.12 -2.60 -6.03
CA ILE A 86 -3.16 -3.56 -6.58
C ILE A 86 -2.70 -3.02 -7.92
N PHE A 87 -1.39 -2.87 -8.07
CA PHE A 87 -0.75 -2.36 -9.27
C PHE A 87 0.33 -3.34 -9.71
N ASP A 88 0.49 -3.53 -11.02
CA ASP A 88 1.65 -4.22 -11.56
C ASP A 88 2.85 -3.27 -11.67
N GLN A 89 3.97 -3.75 -12.20
CA GLN A 89 5.17 -2.93 -12.37
C GLN A 89 4.99 -1.68 -13.25
N HIS A 90 3.91 -1.57 -14.02
CA HIS A 90 3.60 -0.42 -14.87
C HIS A 90 2.74 0.65 -14.18
N GLY A 91 2.18 0.34 -13.01
CA GLY A 91 1.26 1.22 -12.24
C GLY A 91 1.87 1.83 -10.97
N THR A 92 3.16 1.61 -10.70
CA THR A 92 3.79 2.05 -9.43
C THR A 92 4.02 3.57 -9.33
N GLU A 93 3.93 4.29 -10.44
CA GLU A 93 4.01 5.76 -10.48
C GLU A 93 2.61 6.40 -10.47
N LEU A 94 2.50 7.61 -9.90
CA LEU A 94 1.24 8.35 -9.90
C LEU A 94 0.82 8.68 -11.35
N GLY A 95 -0.37 8.21 -11.75
CA GLY A 95 -0.84 8.33 -13.14
C GLY A 95 -0.24 7.30 -14.09
N GLY A 96 0.37 6.23 -13.56
CA GLY A 96 0.85 5.08 -14.30
C GLY A 96 -0.25 4.37 -15.09
N ARG A 97 0.16 3.45 -15.97
CA ARG A 97 -0.76 2.74 -16.88
C ARG A 97 -1.38 1.48 -16.28
N GLY A 98 -0.87 1.07 -15.11
CA GLY A 98 -1.38 -0.04 -14.31
C GLY A 98 -2.33 0.44 -13.24
#